data_AF-A0A822FIB5-F1
#
_entry.id   AF-A0A822FIB5-F1
#
_cell.length_a   1.000
_cell.length_b   1.000
_cell.length_c   1.000
_cell.angle_alpha   90.00
_cell.angle_beta   90.00
_cell.angle_gamma   90.00
#
_symmetry.space_group_name_H-M   'P 1'
#
loop_
_entity.id
_entity.type
_entity.pdbx_description
1 polymer ?
#
loop_
_entity_poly.entity_id
_entity_poly.type
_entity_poly.pdbx_seq_one_letter_code
_entity_poly.pdbx_strand_id
1 'polypeptide(L)'
;LYEGEILSLLGHNGAGKTTTMSILIGLIPATSGTATIYNQDINIDIDKIRKNLGWCSQHNLFFEKLTVEEHLLFVSKLKQVQNIEIKNMIQK
;
A
#
# COMPACT_ATOMS: atom_id res chain seq x y z
N LEU A 1 14.55 6.35 -3.90
CA LEU A 1 13.93 6.97 -2.71
C LEU A 1 14.83 6.68 -1.54
N TYR A 2 15.23 7.72 -0.84
CA TYR A 2 15.90 7.58 0.44
C TYR A 2 14.87 7.51 1.56
N GLU A 3 15.28 6.90 2.67
CA GLU A 3 14.45 6.83 3.87
C GLU A 3 14.12 8.24 4.36
N GLY A 4 12.85 8.48 4.69
CA GLY A 4 12.34 9.78 5.12
C GLY A 4 11.97 10.76 4.00
N GLU A 5 12.15 10.41 2.73
CA GLU A 5 11.77 11.28 1.61
C GLU A 5 10.29 11.17 1.22
N ILE A 6 9.73 12.29 0.78
CA ILE A 6 8.43 12.34 0.12
C ILE A 6 8.66 12.52 -1.38
N LEU A 7 8.31 11.49 -2.17
CA LEU A 7 8.36 11.55 -3.63
C LEU A 7 6.98 11.89 -4.20
N SER A 8 6.95 12.81 -5.18
CA SER A 8 5.78 13.04 -6.03
C SER A 8 6.05 12.58 -7.46
N LEU A 9 5.13 11.79 -8.03
CA LEU A 9 5.19 11.36 -9.44
C LEU A 9 4.23 12.23 -10.27
N LEU A 10 4.78 13.16 -11.05
CA LEU A 10 4.02 14.15 -11.82
C LEU A 10 4.12 13.91 -13.33
N GLY A 11 3.03 14.22 -14.05
CA GLY A 11 2.92 14.02 -15.50
C GLY A 11 1.48 14.12 -15.98
N HIS A 12 1.26 14.19 -17.29
CA HIS A 12 -0.07 14.28 -17.89
C HIS A 12 -0.91 13.00 -17.66
N ASN A 13 -2.23 13.07 -17.90
CA ASN A 13 -3.09 11.89 -17.92
C ASN A 13 -2.61 10.92 -19.00
N GLY A 14 -2.55 9.62 -18.67
CA GLY A 14 -1.99 8.61 -19.57
C GLY A 14 -0.45 8.51 -19.58
N ALA A 15 0.28 9.35 -18.85
CA ALA A 15 1.76 9.24 -18.75
C ALA A 15 2.25 7.98 -18.01
N GLY A 16 1.36 7.12 -17.53
CA GLY A 16 1.71 5.87 -16.85
C GLY A 16 1.83 5.96 -15.33
N LYS A 17 1.56 7.10 -14.69
CA LYS A 17 1.71 7.28 -13.22
C LYS A 17 1.01 6.20 -12.39
N THR A 18 -0.28 5.97 -12.66
CA THR A 18 -1.07 4.93 -11.99
C THR A 18 -0.51 3.55 -12.30
N THR A 19 -0.12 3.28 -13.54
CA THR A 19 0.46 2.01 -13.97
C THR A 19 1.78 1.73 -13.25
N THR A 20 2.66 2.72 -13.13
CA THR A 20 3.91 2.63 -12.38
C THR A 20 3.65 2.30 -10.92
N MET A 21 2.71 3.00 -10.27
CA MET A 21 2.34 2.67 -8.88
C MET A 21 1.76 1.26 -8.76
N SER A 22 0.86 0.85 -9.67
CA SER A 22 0.30 -0.50 -9.71
C SER A 22 1.38 -1.58 -9.85
N ILE A 23 2.44 -1.32 -10.62
CA ILE A 23 3.59 -2.24 -10.72
C ILE A 23 4.35 -2.29 -9.39
N LEU A 24 4.65 -1.15 -8.78
CA LEU A 24 5.40 -1.10 -7.51
C LEU A 24 4.67 -1.78 -6.34
N ILE A 25 3.33 -1.72 -6.29
CA ILE A 25 2.52 -2.44 -5.28
C ILE A 25 2.21 -3.90 -5.68
N GLY A 26 2.65 -4.31 -6.88
CA GLY A 26 2.45 -5.65 -7.44
C GLY A 26 1.02 -5.96 -7.87
N LEU A 27 0.17 -4.94 -8.10
CA LEU A 27 -1.18 -5.12 -8.62
C LEU A 27 -1.17 -5.60 -10.08
N ILE A 28 -0.17 -5.18 -10.86
CA ILE A 28 0.06 -5.58 -12.25
C ILE A 28 1.55 -5.93 -12.39
N PRO A 29 1.93 -7.03 -13.08
CA PRO A 29 3.33 -7.35 -13.30
C PRO A 29 4.00 -6.35 -14.25
N ALA A 30 5.30 -6.12 -14.06
CA ALA A 30 6.09 -5.36 -15.01
C ALA A 30 6.22 -6.14 -16.34
N THR A 31 6.07 -5.46 -17.47
CA THR A 31 6.30 -6.09 -18.79
C THR A 31 7.77 -6.42 -19.00
N SER A 32 8.67 -5.59 -18.47
CA SER A 32 10.13 -5.80 -18.49
C SER A 32 10.79 -4.96 -17.40
N GLY A 33 12.05 -5.27 -17.08
CA GLY A 33 12.81 -4.59 -16.03
C GLY A 33 12.49 -5.11 -14.62
N THR A 34 13.12 -4.50 -13.63
CA THR A 34 12.90 -4.82 -12.21
C THR A 34 12.85 -3.53 -11.38
N ALA A 35 12.26 -3.64 -10.19
CA ALA A 35 12.32 -2.63 -9.15
C ALA A 35 12.54 -3.30 -7.80
N THR A 36 13.12 -2.55 -6.86
CA THR A 36 13.35 -3.03 -5.50
C THR A 36 12.74 -2.08 -4.48
N ILE A 37 12.16 -2.66 -3.43
CA ILE A 37 11.64 -1.95 -2.26
C ILE A 37 12.26 -2.59 -1.03
N TYR A 38 12.96 -1.81 -0.20
CA TYR A 38 13.73 -2.32 0.95
C TYR A 38 14.65 -3.51 0.58
N ASN A 39 15.37 -3.39 -0.55
CA ASN A 39 16.26 -4.42 -1.12
C ASN A 39 15.57 -5.75 -1.47
N GLN A 40 14.25 -5.77 -1.62
CA GLN A 40 13.46 -6.92 -2.06
C GLN A 40 12.98 -6.70 -3.50
N ASP A 41 13.07 -7.71 -4.36
CA ASP A 41 12.65 -7.62 -5.76
C ASP A 41 11.13 -7.76 -5.86
N ILE A 42 10.46 -6.82 -6.55
CA ILE A 42 8.99 -6.81 -6.65
C ILE A 42 8.41 -8.00 -7.42
N ASN A 43 9.19 -8.72 -8.22
CA ASN A 43 8.75 -9.89 -8.97
C ASN A 43 8.88 -11.19 -8.16
N ILE A 44 9.70 -11.18 -7.11
CA ILE A 44 10.04 -12.39 -6.33
C ILE A 44 9.46 -12.30 -4.91
N ASP A 45 9.58 -11.15 -4.26
CA ASP A 45 9.34 -10.96 -2.83
C ASP A 45 8.08 -10.15 -2.52
N ILE A 46 7.13 -10.02 -3.48
CA ILE A 46 6.00 -9.08 -3.37
C ILE A 46 5.16 -9.28 -2.10
N ASP A 47 4.98 -10.51 -1.64
CA ASP A 47 4.21 -10.82 -0.44
C ASP A 47 4.90 -10.33 0.84
N LYS A 48 6.23 -10.30 0.86
CA LYS A 48 7.01 -9.71 1.97
C LYS A 48 6.93 -8.19 1.92
N ILE A 49 7.09 -7.62 0.74
CA ILE A 49 6.99 -6.16 0.50
C ILE A 49 5.64 -5.64 0.98
N ARG A 50 4.54 -6.32 0.64
CA ARG A 50 3.15 -5.92 0.99
C ARG A 50 2.84 -5.88 2.48
N LYS A 51 3.61 -6.58 3.32
CA LYS A 51 3.47 -6.52 4.78
C LYS A 51 3.96 -5.18 5.34
N ASN A 52 4.95 -4.57 4.68
CA ASN A 52 5.57 -3.32 5.09
C ASN A 52 5.21 -2.13 4.18
N LEU A 53 4.27 -2.33 3.24
CA LEU A 53 3.84 -1.33 2.26
C LEU A 53 2.34 -1.00 2.45
N GLY A 54 2.06 0.30 2.61
CA GLY A 54 0.71 0.85 2.56
C GLY A 54 0.35 1.32 1.14
N TRP A 55 -0.89 1.11 0.73
CA TRP A 55 -1.42 1.62 -0.53
C TRP A 55 -2.78 2.26 -0.29
N CYS A 56 -2.97 3.47 -0.81
CA CYS A 56 -4.26 4.15 -0.83
C CYS A 56 -4.74 4.18 -2.29
N SER A 57 -5.87 3.53 -2.56
CA SER A 57 -6.45 3.48 -3.89
C SER A 57 -7.02 4.84 -4.32
N GLN A 58 -7.16 5.05 -5.64
CA GLN A 58 -7.81 6.25 -6.17
C GLN A 58 -9.29 6.34 -5.78
N HIS A 59 -9.95 5.19 -5.65
CA HIS A 59 -11.32 5.10 -5.15
C HIS A 59 -11.30 4.75 -3.67
N ASN A 60 -12.15 5.41 -2.90
CA ASN A 60 -12.28 5.11 -1.47
C ASN A 60 -12.96 3.75 -1.27
N LEU A 61 -12.39 2.94 -0.39
CA LEU A 61 -12.94 1.64 0.02
C LEU A 61 -13.76 1.79 1.30
N PHE A 62 -14.83 2.59 1.27
CA PHE A 62 -15.69 2.75 2.45
C PHE A 62 -16.76 1.66 2.49
N PHE A 63 -16.82 0.96 3.62
CA PHE A 63 -17.91 0.05 3.92
C PHE A 63 -19.02 0.83 4.64
N GLU A 64 -20.09 1.17 3.92
CA GLU A 64 -21.18 2.03 4.43
C GLU A 64 -21.85 1.53 5.71
N LYS A 65 -21.77 0.22 5.98
CA LYS A 65 -22.37 -0.42 7.14
C LYS A 65 -21.44 -0.50 8.36
N LEU A 66 -20.17 -0.09 8.22
CA LEU A 66 -19.19 -0.12 9.31
C LEU A 66 -18.99 1.29 9.87
N THR A 67 -18.93 1.39 11.19
CA THR A 67 -18.41 2.58 11.86
C THR A 67 -16.91 2.74 11.56
N VAL A 68 -16.37 3.93 11.86
CA VAL A 68 -14.94 4.22 11.68
C VAL A 68 -14.08 3.21 12.46
N GLU A 69 -14.42 2.93 13.72
CA GLU A 69 -13.72 1.96 14.56
C GLU A 69 -13.75 0.56 13.95
N GLU A 70 -14.92 0.09 13.51
CA GLU A 70 -15.07 -1.22 12.89
C GLU A 70 -14.29 -1.33 11.57
N HIS A 71 -14.28 -0.27 10.77
CA HIS A 71 -13.52 -0.23 9.53
C HIS A 71 -12.01 -0.28 9.79
N LEU A 72 -11.50 0.49 10.75
CA LEU A 72 -10.09 0.46 11.16
C LEU A 72 -9.70 -0.91 11.71
N LEU A 73 -10.55 -1.52 12.54
CA LEU A 73 -10.33 -2.86 13.08
C LEU A 73 -10.31 -3.91 11.95
N PHE A 74 -11.22 -3.81 10.99
CA PHE A 74 -11.32 -4.71 9.84
C PHE A 74 -10.06 -4.67 8.97
N VAL A 75 -9.63 -3.48 8.54
CA VAL A 75 -8.44 -3.30 7.70
C VAL A 75 -7.17 -3.71 8.46
N SER A 76 -7.07 -3.38 9.75
CA SER A 76 -5.91 -3.74 10.58
C SER A 76 -5.77 -5.26 10.75
N LYS A 77 -6.89 -5.97 10.96
CA LYS A 77 -6.91 -7.44 11.00
C LYS A 77 -6.53 -8.05 9.66
N LEU A 78 -7.01 -7.49 8.55
CA LEU A 78 -6.65 -7.94 7.20
C LEU A 78 -5.14 -7.80 6.94
N LYS A 79 -4.55 -6.71 7.46
CA LYS A 79 -3.10 -6.45 7.43
C LYS A 79 -2.29 -7.20 8.49
N GLN A 80 -2.93 -8.01 9.33
CA GLN A 80 -2.30 -8.80 10.39
C GLN A 80 -1.52 -7.95 11.42
N VAL A 81 -2.01 -6.73 11.67
CA VAL A 81 -1.48 -5.83 12.71
C VAL A 81 -1.77 -6.43 14.10
N GLN A 82 -0.87 -6.25 15.07
CA GLN A 82 -1.06 -6.83 16.39
C GLN A 82 -2.22 -6.15 17.14
N ASN A 83 -3.04 -6.94 17.86
CA ASN A 83 -4.21 -6.42 18.59
C ASN A 83 -3.85 -5.30 19.60
N ILE A 84 -2.64 -5.30 20.14
CA ILE A 84 -2.16 -4.27 21.07
C ILE A 84 -1.99 -2.93 20.35
N GLU A 85 -1.47 -2.94 19.13
CA GLU A 85 -1.25 -1.75 18.30
C GLU A 85 -2.59 -1.18 17.82
N ILE A 86 -3.51 -2.05 17.43
CA ILE A 86 -4.85 -1.65 16.98
C ILE A 86 -5.58 -0.86 18.08
N LYS A 87 -5.56 -1.37 19.33
CA LYS A 87 -6.19 -0.67 20.47
C LYS A 87 -5.58 0.70 20.70
N ASN A 88 -4.26 0.82 20.60
CA ASN A 88 -3.56 2.10 20.80
C ASN A 88 -3.83 3.10 19.66
N MET A 89 -4.06 2.63 18.44
CA MET A 89 -4.39 3.49 17.28
C MET A 89 -5.82 3.99 17.32
N ILE A 90 -6.77 3.20 17.81
CA ILE A 90 -8.21 3.54 17.85
C ILE A 90 -8.54 4.44 19.06
N GLN A 91 -7.78 4.36 20.15
CA GLN A 91 -8.01 5.14 21.38
C GLN A 91 -7.37 6.54 21.38
N LYS A 92 -6.65 6.91 20.32
CA LYS A 92 -6.07 8.25 20.13
C LYS A 92 -7.01 9.14 19.34
#